data_AF-A0A1T5J9B5-F1
#
_entry.id   AF-A0A1T5J9B5-F1
#
_cell.length_a   1.000
_cell.length_b   1.000
_cell.length_c   1.000
_cell.angle_alpha   90.00
_cell.angle_beta   90.00
_cell.angle_gamma   90.00
#
_symmetry.space_group_name_H-M   'P 1'
#
loop_
_entity.id
_entity.type
_entity.pdbx_description
1 polymer ?
#
loop_
_entity_poly.entity_id
_entity_poly.type
_entity_poly.pdbx_seq_one_letter_code
_entity_poly.pdbx_strand_id
1 'polypeptide(L)'
;MIALPSIAFGGFSGSAKDVTARQVHGRSILTVRAWPTGPTSNAQVVRRASLKKIAKSWQLLTSDQMRDWDRLAEQNSGQSVFGQKAVISGLNLFVRLNANRAMAGEPLLMNAPASNVPVPNVIYTQVAITPDLVVFGGIKHEPAPLKLVVKMSVSQSPGVSNGWSKTVIITPGSEDDWGEVDVTTLYLKTIGVEPVPGEKVFIQTYWLDTASGFTGIECRDTVIVTGESPYQRRVKVTMDNLDPNEDNNVSAIDVDFSTGAPVAQFNAVCLGHSDVASSEIHLDQELPADVIGTGICMGRANGPDGKIVVQSYLVWIHNYDGKAEMTFAHRGGYYVKPTECFGAGVMY
;
A
#
# COMPACT_ATOMS: atom_id res chain seq x y z
N MET A 1 24.05 8.58 48.38
CA MET A 1 24.88 9.76 48.06
C MET A 1 24.53 10.20 46.64
N ILE A 2 23.83 11.34 46.48
CA ILE A 2 23.53 11.91 45.16
C ILE A 2 24.58 13.01 44.95
N ALA A 3 25.55 12.75 44.08
CA ALA A 3 26.55 13.75 43.73
C ALA A 3 25.92 14.75 42.75
N LEU A 4 25.68 15.97 43.22
CA LEU A 4 25.38 17.12 42.36
C LEU A 4 26.71 17.54 41.69
N PRO A 5 26.80 17.58 40.35
CA PRO A 5 28.05 17.92 39.70
C PRO A 5 28.37 19.40 39.96
N SER A 6 29.52 19.66 40.59
CA SER A 6 30.05 21.01 40.75
C SER A 6 30.70 21.49 39.44
N ILE A 7 30.75 22.81 39.26
CA ILE A 7 31.30 23.50 38.07
C ILE A 7 32.80 23.23 37.83
N ALA A 8 33.47 22.50 38.75
CA ALA A 8 34.90 22.25 38.75
C ALA A 8 35.32 20.90 38.12
N PHE A 9 34.38 20.05 37.72
CA PHE A 9 34.68 18.77 37.07
C PHE A 9 34.24 18.78 35.60
N GLY A 10 35.21 18.84 34.69
CA GLY A 10 35.02 18.70 33.24
C GLY A 10 35.30 17.27 32.76
N GLY A 11 34.82 16.91 31.58
CA GLY A 11 35.16 15.61 30.95
C GLY A 11 34.24 14.44 31.31
N PHE A 12 33.06 14.68 31.89
CA PHE A 12 32.09 13.61 32.12
C PHE A 12 31.68 12.91 30.81
N SER A 13 31.87 11.60 30.78
CA SER A 13 31.44 10.71 29.69
C SER A 13 30.91 9.40 30.27
N GLY A 14 29.88 8.83 29.64
CA GLY A 14 29.32 7.55 30.04
C GLY A 14 27.90 7.68 30.58
N SER A 15 27.32 6.57 31.03
CA SER A 15 25.95 6.54 31.55
C SER A 15 25.95 6.10 33.01
N ALA A 16 25.26 6.86 33.85
CA ALA A 16 25.02 6.54 35.25
C ALA A 16 23.51 6.57 35.52
N LYS A 17 22.93 5.40 35.83
CA LYS A 17 21.48 5.21 35.92
C LYS A 17 20.77 5.75 34.67
N ASP A 18 19.88 6.73 34.85
CA ASP A 18 19.08 7.33 33.80
C ASP A 18 19.75 8.56 33.17
N VAL A 19 20.99 8.90 33.50
CA VAL A 19 21.67 10.07 32.92
C VAL A 19 22.87 9.62 32.10
N THR A 20 22.87 10.01 30.82
CA THR A 20 24.01 9.86 29.92
C THR A 20 24.73 11.20 29.79
N ALA A 21 26.01 11.22 30.15
CA ALA A 21 26.90 12.35 29.99
C ALA A 21 27.73 12.22 28.71
N ARG A 22 27.83 13.30 27.94
CA ARG A 22 28.76 13.42 26.81
C ARG A 22 29.32 14.82 26.69
N GLN A 23 30.52 14.95 26.12
CA GLN A 23 31.11 16.23 25.77
C GLN A 23 30.79 16.58 24.31
N VAL A 24 30.24 17.78 24.09
CA VAL A 24 29.96 18.29 22.74
C VAL A 24 30.41 19.75 22.70
N HIS A 25 31.34 20.09 21.80
CA HIS A 25 31.88 21.45 21.63
C HIS A 25 32.35 22.11 22.95
N GLY A 26 33.08 21.36 23.78
CA GLY A 26 33.62 21.86 25.06
C GLY A 26 32.57 22.01 26.18
N ARG A 27 31.35 21.50 25.99
CA ARG A 27 30.28 21.52 26.99
C ARG A 27 29.89 20.10 27.41
N SER A 28 29.73 19.91 28.71
CA SER A 28 29.11 18.72 29.29
C SER A 28 27.60 18.75 29.02
N ILE A 29 27.11 17.82 28.19
CA ILE A 29 25.68 17.58 28.00
C ILE A 29 25.29 16.37 28.83
N LEU A 30 24.32 16.57 29.73
CA LEU A 30 23.66 15.51 30.49
C LEU A 30 22.26 15.31 29.91
N THR A 31 22.02 14.15 29.32
CA THR A 31 20.69 13.75 28.81
C THR A 31 20.10 12.68 29.70
N VAL A 32 18.87 12.91 30.17
CA VAL A 32 18.10 11.86 30.84
C VAL A 32 17.63 10.87 29.78
N ARG A 33 17.70 9.57 30.08
CA ARG A 33 17.17 8.49 29.27
C ARG A 33 15.68 8.75 29.06
N ALA A 34 15.30 8.97 27.81
CA ALA A 34 13.90 9.12 27.45
C ALA A 34 13.20 7.76 27.66
N TRP A 35 12.26 7.74 28.59
CA TRP A 35 11.34 6.62 28.74
C TRP A 35 10.17 6.83 27.78
N PRO A 36 9.79 5.82 26.97
CA PRO A 36 8.58 5.90 26.17
C PRO A 36 7.40 6.14 27.12
N THR A 37 6.70 7.26 26.93
CA THR A 37 5.48 7.57 27.67
C THR A 37 4.29 6.92 26.97
N GLY A 38 3.56 6.05 27.66
CA GLY A 38 2.32 5.43 27.18
C GLY A 38 2.35 3.91 27.02
N PRO A 39 1.19 3.27 26.84
CA PRO A 39 1.09 1.83 26.63
C PRO A 39 1.75 1.41 25.31
N THR A 40 2.46 0.29 25.32
CA THR A 40 3.04 -0.28 24.09
C THR A 40 1.92 -0.83 23.22
N SER A 41 1.80 -0.38 21.97
CA SER A 41 0.77 -0.89 21.05
C SER A 41 1.15 -2.25 20.45
N ASN A 42 0.16 -3.07 20.07
CA ASN A 42 0.39 -4.35 19.41
C ASN A 42 1.26 -4.19 18.14
N ALA A 43 1.04 -3.13 17.36
CA ALA A 43 1.84 -2.82 16.19
C ALA A 43 3.33 -2.58 16.53
N GLN A 44 3.62 -1.89 17.64
CA GLN A 44 5.00 -1.70 18.11
C GLN A 44 5.65 -3.02 18.52
N VAL A 45 4.90 -3.92 19.19
CA VAL A 45 5.40 -5.25 19.55
C VAL A 45 5.74 -6.06 18.31
N VAL A 46 4.85 -6.11 17.32
CA VAL A 46 5.05 -6.84 16.05
C VAL A 46 6.29 -6.31 15.30
N ARG A 47 6.44 -4.98 15.18
CA ARG A 47 7.59 -4.37 14.52
C ARG A 47 8.90 -4.67 15.25
N ARG A 48 8.92 -4.59 16.59
CA ARG A 48 10.10 -4.96 17.40
C ARG A 48 10.45 -6.45 17.25
N ALA A 49 9.45 -7.33 17.23
CA ALA A 49 9.66 -8.76 17.03
C ALA A 49 10.24 -9.05 15.64
N SER A 50 9.73 -8.39 14.60
CA SER A 50 10.25 -8.51 13.23
C SER A 50 11.72 -8.06 13.14
N LEU A 51 12.05 -6.85 13.64
CA LEU A 51 13.42 -6.35 13.65
C LEU A 51 14.36 -7.27 14.45
N LYS A 52 13.91 -7.80 15.59
CA LYS A 52 14.67 -8.77 16.39
C LYS A 52 14.91 -10.07 15.62
N LYS A 53 13.91 -10.58 14.90
CA LYS A 53 14.04 -11.78 14.07
C LYS A 53 15.05 -11.56 12.95
N ILE A 54 14.97 -10.43 12.25
CA ILE A 54 15.91 -10.06 11.18
C ILE A 54 17.32 -9.95 11.75
N ALA A 55 17.54 -9.17 12.81
CA ALA A 55 18.88 -9.01 13.39
C ALA A 55 19.49 -10.35 13.85
N LYS A 56 18.69 -11.29 14.38
CA LYS A 56 19.16 -12.63 14.73
C LYS A 56 19.55 -13.45 13.51
N SER A 57 18.83 -13.32 12.39
CA SER A 57 19.11 -14.07 11.16
C SER A 57 20.46 -13.71 10.54
N TRP A 58 21.02 -12.53 10.83
CA TRP A 58 22.39 -12.19 10.44
C TRP A 58 23.42 -13.22 10.91
N GLN A 59 23.26 -13.77 12.13
CA GLN A 59 24.18 -14.77 12.68
C GLN A 59 24.13 -16.12 11.95
N LEU A 60 23.12 -16.34 11.11
CA LEU A 60 22.98 -17.54 10.29
C LEU A 60 23.68 -17.41 8.92
N LEU A 61 24.13 -16.19 8.58
CA LEU A 61 24.87 -15.95 7.34
C LEU A 61 26.27 -16.55 7.40
N THR A 62 26.77 -17.00 6.26
CA THR A 62 28.17 -17.39 6.11
C THR A 62 29.08 -16.16 6.13
N SER A 63 30.36 -16.37 6.42
CA SER A 63 31.37 -15.31 6.38
C SER A 63 31.51 -14.67 5.00
N ASP A 64 31.17 -15.38 3.91
CA ASP A 64 31.17 -14.83 2.55
C ASP A 64 29.95 -13.94 2.32
N GLN A 65 28.76 -14.38 2.73
CA GLN A 65 27.54 -13.56 2.67
C GLN A 65 27.68 -12.26 3.47
N MET A 66 28.24 -12.32 4.68
CA MET A 66 28.50 -11.11 5.48
C MET A 66 29.43 -10.12 4.76
N ARG A 67 30.49 -10.63 4.10
CA ARG A 67 31.41 -9.82 3.31
C ARG A 67 30.73 -9.20 2.08
N ASP A 68 29.77 -9.88 1.47
CA ASP A 68 28.98 -9.32 0.37
C ASP A 68 28.10 -8.16 0.85
N TRP A 69 27.50 -8.31 2.02
CA TRP A 69 26.72 -7.23 2.66
C TRP A 69 27.57 -6.03 3.05
N ASP A 70 28.78 -6.25 3.57
CA ASP A 70 29.72 -5.16 3.89
C ASP A 70 30.13 -4.41 2.62
N ARG A 71 30.46 -5.14 1.53
CA ARG A 71 30.76 -4.53 0.22
C ARG A 71 29.61 -3.69 -0.31
N LEU A 72 28.37 -4.19 -0.21
CA LEU A 72 27.19 -3.43 -0.64
C LEU A 72 26.95 -2.20 0.26
N ALA A 73 27.24 -2.30 1.55
CA ALA A 73 27.09 -1.20 2.51
C ALA A 73 28.05 -0.02 2.22
N GLU A 74 29.27 -0.31 1.78
CA GLU A 74 30.23 0.72 1.35
C GLU A 74 29.67 1.58 0.20
N GLN A 75 29.00 0.94 -0.77
CA GLN A 75 28.37 1.60 -1.92
C GLN A 75 27.11 2.40 -1.56
N ASN A 76 26.47 2.10 -0.43
CA ASN A 76 25.23 2.72 0.03
C ASN A 76 25.43 3.75 1.15
N SER A 77 26.68 4.17 1.38
CA SER A 77 27.00 5.24 2.32
C SER A 77 26.45 6.59 1.83
N GLY A 78 25.69 7.28 2.70
CA GLY A 78 24.96 8.50 2.33
C GLY A 78 25.89 9.69 2.02
N GLN A 79 25.48 10.55 1.10
CA GLN A 79 26.13 11.85 0.90
C GLN A 79 25.94 12.73 2.14
N SER A 80 27.03 13.36 2.59
CA SER A 80 27.03 14.25 3.73
C SER A 80 26.85 15.69 3.29
N VAL A 81 25.84 16.38 3.83
CA VAL A 81 25.70 17.83 3.68
C VAL A 81 26.81 18.58 4.43
N PHE A 82 27.45 17.94 5.43
CA PHE A 82 28.47 18.53 6.31
C PHE A 82 29.84 17.82 6.26
N GLY A 83 30.17 17.13 5.16
CA GLY A 83 31.53 16.64 4.87
C GLY A 83 31.95 15.29 5.47
N GLN A 84 31.16 14.66 6.33
CA GLN A 84 31.40 13.28 6.83
C GLN A 84 30.35 12.30 6.29
N LYS A 85 30.75 11.43 5.36
CA LYS A 85 29.86 10.41 4.79
C LYS A 85 29.27 9.55 5.91
N ALA A 86 27.95 9.38 5.89
CA ALA A 86 27.30 8.46 6.82
C ALA A 86 27.62 7.03 6.39
N VAL A 87 28.51 6.36 7.14
CA VAL A 87 28.87 4.96 6.90
C VAL A 87 27.82 4.05 7.52
N ILE A 88 27.30 3.13 6.71
CA ILE A 88 26.40 2.06 7.15
C ILE A 88 27.19 0.74 7.15
N SER A 89 26.98 -0.12 8.16
CA SER A 89 27.60 -1.45 8.22
C SER A 89 26.76 -2.47 7.43
N GLY A 90 27.36 -3.60 7.04
CA GLY A 90 26.62 -4.69 6.38
C GLY A 90 25.42 -5.17 7.19
N LEU A 91 25.58 -5.33 8.51
CA LEU A 91 24.47 -5.67 9.41
C LEU A 91 23.33 -4.64 9.38
N ASN A 92 23.64 -3.34 9.44
CA ASN A 92 22.62 -2.30 9.43
C ASN A 92 21.91 -2.22 8.08
N LEU A 93 22.65 -2.40 6.99
CA LEU A 93 22.08 -2.48 5.65
C LEU A 93 21.18 -3.72 5.50
N PHE A 94 21.65 -4.89 5.94
CA PHE A 94 20.88 -6.13 5.95
C PHE A 94 19.56 -5.96 6.71
N VAL A 95 19.60 -5.39 7.92
CA VAL A 95 18.40 -5.13 8.71
C VAL A 95 17.46 -4.16 7.99
N ARG A 96 18.00 -3.09 7.39
CA ARG A 96 17.19 -2.09 6.66
C ARG A 96 16.45 -2.71 5.48
N LEU A 97 17.16 -3.39 4.57
CA LEU A 97 16.54 -3.95 3.36
C LEU A 97 15.56 -5.06 3.72
N ASN A 98 15.92 -5.94 4.66
CA ASN A 98 15.02 -7.00 5.09
C ASN A 98 13.80 -6.51 5.89
N ALA A 99 13.90 -5.38 6.59
CA ALA A 99 12.73 -4.77 7.23
C ALA A 99 11.72 -4.28 6.19
N ASN A 100 12.20 -3.71 5.08
CA ASN A 100 11.35 -3.29 3.97
C ASN A 100 10.73 -4.48 3.25
N ARG A 101 11.52 -5.53 2.96
CA ARG A 101 11.00 -6.79 2.40
C ARG A 101 9.94 -7.43 3.30
N ALA A 102 10.23 -7.55 4.59
CA ALA A 102 9.26 -8.09 5.55
C ALA A 102 7.99 -7.23 5.66
N MET A 103 8.09 -5.92 5.44
CA MET A 103 6.92 -5.05 5.37
C MET A 103 6.07 -5.34 4.12
N ALA A 104 6.69 -5.67 2.98
CA ALA A 104 6.01 -6.08 1.75
C ALA A 104 5.56 -7.56 1.74
N GLY A 105 5.75 -8.29 2.85
CA GLY A 105 5.41 -9.72 2.93
C GLY A 105 6.44 -10.68 2.31
N GLU A 106 7.57 -10.15 1.87
CA GLU A 106 8.62 -10.91 1.19
C GLU A 106 9.53 -11.66 2.19
N PRO A 107 10.10 -12.82 1.79
CA PRO A 107 11.04 -13.56 2.63
C PRO A 107 12.35 -12.79 2.83
N LEU A 108 13.11 -13.15 3.87
CA LEU A 108 14.40 -12.54 4.14
C LEU A 108 15.41 -12.91 3.05
N LEU A 109 16.15 -11.90 2.62
CA LEU A 109 17.20 -12.00 1.63
C LEU A 109 18.53 -12.25 2.36
N MET A 110 19.09 -13.44 2.13
CA MET A 110 20.32 -13.89 2.80
C MET A 110 21.58 -13.44 2.04
N ASN A 111 21.57 -13.51 0.71
CA ASN A 111 22.67 -13.08 -0.15
C ASN A 111 22.47 -11.63 -0.55
N ALA A 112 23.44 -10.74 -0.31
CA ALA A 112 23.32 -9.33 -0.68
C ALA A 112 22.96 -9.16 -2.18
N PRO A 113 22.08 -8.21 -2.53
CA PRO A 113 21.79 -7.91 -3.94
C PRO A 113 23.04 -7.34 -4.64
N ALA A 114 23.13 -7.56 -5.96
CA ALA A 114 24.34 -7.28 -6.74
C ALA A 114 24.74 -5.80 -6.77
N SER A 115 23.78 -4.87 -6.68
CA SER A 115 24.04 -3.43 -6.59
C SER A 115 22.79 -2.66 -6.15
N ASN A 116 22.95 -1.37 -5.86
CA ASN A 116 21.81 -0.48 -5.63
C ASN A 116 21.02 -0.29 -6.93
N VAL A 117 19.76 -0.70 -6.94
CA VAL A 117 18.86 -0.50 -8.08
C VAL A 117 18.34 0.94 -8.03
N PRO A 118 18.50 1.75 -9.09
CA PRO A 118 17.94 3.09 -9.11
C PRO A 118 16.41 2.98 -9.10
N VAL A 119 15.81 3.39 -7.97
CA VAL A 119 14.37 3.43 -7.82
C VAL A 119 13.87 4.82 -8.25
N PRO A 120 12.86 4.91 -9.16
CA PRO A 120 12.34 6.19 -9.61
C PRO A 120 11.67 6.98 -8.49
N ASN A 121 11.46 8.27 -8.72
CA ASN A 121 10.65 9.10 -7.83
C ASN A 121 9.16 8.88 -8.10
N VAL A 122 8.35 8.96 -7.05
CA VAL A 122 6.89 8.92 -7.20
C VAL A 122 6.42 10.22 -7.86
N ILE A 123 5.60 10.08 -8.90
CA ILE A 123 4.96 11.18 -9.61
C ILE A 123 3.46 10.89 -9.65
N TYR A 124 2.66 11.85 -9.19
CA TYR A 124 1.20 11.86 -9.32
C TYR A 124 0.74 13.27 -9.69
N THR A 125 -0.47 13.40 -10.20
CA THR A 125 -1.03 14.69 -10.66
C THR A 125 -1.92 15.36 -9.61
N GLN A 126 -2.61 14.56 -8.79
CA GLN A 126 -3.54 15.07 -7.79
C GLN A 126 -3.66 14.12 -6.59
N VAL A 127 -4.07 14.70 -5.46
CA VAL A 127 -4.47 13.96 -4.26
C VAL A 127 -5.77 14.56 -3.76
N ALA A 128 -6.81 13.73 -3.63
CA ALA A 128 -8.09 14.11 -3.08
C ALA A 128 -8.23 13.53 -1.67
N ILE A 129 -8.51 14.40 -0.68
CA ILE A 129 -8.72 14.00 0.70
C ILE A 129 -9.97 14.69 1.24
N THR A 130 -10.98 13.89 1.59
CA THR A 130 -12.21 14.25 2.29
C THR A 130 -12.40 13.29 3.47
N PRO A 131 -13.43 13.46 4.33
CA PRO A 131 -13.70 12.51 5.41
C PRO A 131 -13.88 11.06 4.95
N ASP A 132 -14.41 10.87 3.74
CA ASP A 132 -14.83 9.60 3.15
C ASP A 132 -13.95 9.12 1.96
N LEU A 133 -12.97 9.92 1.53
CA LEU A 133 -12.13 9.65 0.36
C LEU A 133 -10.68 10.05 0.61
N VAL A 134 -9.75 9.13 0.35
CA VAL A 134 -8.31 9.40 0.32
C VAL A 134 -7.71 8.71 -0.91
N VAL A 135 -7.52 9.47 -2.00
CA VAL A 135 -7.10 8.93 -3.30
C VAL A 135 -5.99 9.74 -3.94
N PHE A 136 -5.06 9.04 -4.57
CA PHE A 136 -4.01 9.58 -5.42
C PHE A 136 -4.38 9.32 -6.89
N GLY A 137 -4.35 10.35 -7.73
CA GLY A 137 -4.72 10.27 -9.14
C GLY A 137 -3.58 10.66 -10.09
N GLY A 138 -3.54 10.00 -11.25
CA GLY A 138 -2.49 10.18 -12.26
C GLY A 138 -1.10 9.77 -11.78
N ILE A 139 -1.03 8.74 -10.93
CA ILE A 139 0.22 8.08 -10.58
C ILE A 139 0.85 7.52 -11.85
N LYS A 140 2.13 7.81 -12.05
CA LYS A 140 2.90 7.15 -13.10
C LYS A 140 3.17 5.70 -12.66
N HIS A 141 2.55 4.75 -13.36
CA HIS A 141 2.74 3.32 -13.13
C HIS A 141 4.22 2.92 -13.20
N GLU A 142 4.64 2.09 -12.25
CA GLU A 142 5.94 1.44 -12.27
C GLU A 142 5.73 -0.08 -12.16
N PRO A 143 6.33 -0.88 -13.05
CA PRO A 143 6.09 -2.32 -13.07
C PRO A 143 6.72 -3.01 -11.86
N ALA A 144 6.26 -4.24 -11.60
CA ALA A 144 6.89 -5.13 -10.64
C ALA A 144 8.42 -5.20 -10.90
N PRO A 145 9.27 -5.20 -9.85
CA PRO A 145 8.96 -5.40 -8.43
C PRO A 145 8.68 -4.12 -7.61
N LEU A 146 8.43 -2.98 -8.25
CA LEU A 146 8.21 -1.73 -7.52
C LEU A 146 6.78 -1.68 -6.95
N LYS A 147 6.66 -1.33 -5.67
CA LYS A 147 5.37 -1.11 -4.99
C LYS A 147 5.32 0.25 -4.32
N LEU A 148 4.17 0.92 -4.37
CA LEU A 148 4.01 2.25 -3.81
C LEU A 148 3.83 2.14 -2.29
N VAL A 149 4.66 2.86 -1.54
CA VAL A 149 4.49 3.03 -0.10
C VAL A 149 3.96 4.44 0.17
N VAL A 150 2.84 4.52 0.87
CA VAL A 150 2.22 5.78 1.32
C VAL A 150 2.26 5.86 2.83
N LYS A 151 2.83 6.96 3.33
CA LYS A 151 2.74 7.38 4.72
C LYS A 151 1.88 8.62 4.82
N MET A 152 0.99 8.67 5.82
CA MET A 152 0.22 9.89 6.07
C MET A 152 0.11 10.16 7.57
N SER A 153 -0.08 11.42 7.94
CA SER A 153 -0.42 11.83 9.29
C SER A 153 -1.93 11.81 9.49
N VAL A 154 -2.37 11.80 10.75
CA VAL A 154 -3.71 12.29 11.10
C VAL A 154 -3.82 13.78 10.75
N SER A 155 -5.05 14.28 10.56
CA SER A 155 -5.37 15.70 10.39
C SER A 155 -4.67 16.57 11.43
N GLN A 156 -4.07 17.65 10.96
CA GLN A 156 -3.34 18.63 11.75
C GLN A 156 -3.94 20.01 11.54
N SER A 157 -4.01 20.80 12.61
CA SER A 157 -4.40 22.21 12.50
C SER A 157 -3.69 22.93 11.34
N PRO A 158 -4.37 23.84 10.61
CA PRO A 158 -3.80 24.58 9.49
C PRO A 158 -2.49 25.32 9.82
N GLY A 159 -2.31 25.72 11.08
CA GLY A 159 -1.12 26.43 11.56
C GLY A 159 0.13 25.55 11.71
N VAL A 160 0.01 24.22 11.64
CA VAL A 160 1.16 23.31 11.75
C VAL A 160 1.97 23.34 10.46
N SER A 161 3.23 23.77 10.55
CA SER A 161 4.16 23.83 9.41
C SER A 161 5.04 22.59 9.25
N ASN A 162 5.18 21.77 10.30
CA ASN A 162 6.01 20.56 10.29
C ASN A 162 5.34 19.43 11.07
N GLY A 163 4.69 18.53 10.33
CA GLY A 163 4.05 17.32 10.84
C GLY A 163 4.73 16.01 10.42
N TRP A 164 5.93 16.06 9.83
CA TRP A 164 6.57 14.88 9.22
C TRP A 164 6.88 13.75 10.23
N SER A 165 7.05 14.06 11.50
CA SER A 165 7.25 13.05 12.56
C SER A 165 5.96 12.31 12.96
N LYS A 166 4.80 12.76 12.49
CA LYS A 166 3.48 12.20 12.79
C LYS A 166 2.96 11.26 11.69
N THR A 167 3.68 11.12 10.59
CA THR A 167 3.26 10.24 9.49
C THR A 167 3.52 8.78 9.82
N VAL A 168 2.55 7.92 9.55
CA VAL A 168 2.64 6.46 9.70
C VAL A 168 2.44 5.78 8.35
N ILE A 169 3.03 4.60 8.16
CA ILE A 169 2.86 3.82 6.92
C ILE A 169 1.44 3.26 6.89
N ILE A 170 0.69 3.60 5.84
CA ILE A 170 -0.71 3.22 5.64
C ILE A 170 -0.82 2.08 4.64
N THR A 171 -0.08 2.17 3.54
CA THR A 171 0.08 1.05 2.60
C THR A 171 1.55 0.63 2.55
N PRO A 172 1.87 -0.64 2.86
CA PRO A 172 3.21 -1.17 2.71
C PRO A 172 3.58 -1.55 1.26
N GLY A 173 2.67 -1.39 0.29
CA GLY A 173 2.90 -1.76 -1.09
C GLY A 173 1.63 -1.83 -1.92
N SER A 174 1.02 -0.67 -2.19
CA SER A 174 -0.10 -0.56 -3.13
C SER A 174 0.42 -0.67 -4.56
N GLU A 175 -0.35 -1.35 -5.40
CA GLU A 175 -0.23 -1.25 -6.86
C GLU A 175 -1.19 -0.14 -7.32
N ASP A 176 -0.77 0.65 -8.31
CA ASP A 176 -1.70 1.56 -8.96
C ASP A 176 -2.60 0.79 -9.91
N ASP A 177 -3.85 1.18 -9.92
CA ASP A 177 -4.86 0.71 -10.83
C ASP A 177 -5.06 1.84 -11.84
N TRP A 178 -4.51 1.72 -13.05
CA TRP A 178 -4.59 2.74 -14.09
C TRP A 178 -4.18 4.15 -13.62
N GLY A 179 -3.13 4.24 -12.79
CA GLY A 179 -2.66 5.50 -12.24
C GLY A 179 -3.50 6.05 -11.08
N GLU A 180 -4.38 5.24 -10.50
CA GLU A 180 -5.12 5.58 -9.29
C GLU A 180 -4.74 4.65 -8.13
N VAL A 181 -4.64 5.22 -6.93
CA VAL A 181 -4.46 4.45 -5.69
C VAL A 181 -5.41 5.00 -4.63
N ASP A 182 -6.45 4.23 -4.34
CA ASP A 182 -7.36 4.50 -3.22
C ASP A 182 -6.80 3.89 -1.94
N VAL A 183 -6.51 4.74 -0.95
CA VAL A 183 -6.02 4.32 0.36
C VAL A 183 -7.02 4.60 1.48
N THR A 184 -8.27 4.92 1.17
CA THR A 184 -9.30 5.33 2.15
C THR A 184 -9.47 4.30 3.26
N THR A 185 -9.76 3.05 2.89
CA THR A 185 -9.94 1.96 3.86
C THR A 185 -8.69 1.72 4.69
N LEU A 186 -7.51 1.79 4.05
CA LEU A 186 -6.23 1.61 4.74
C LEU A 186 -5.93 2.76 5.69
N TYR A 187 -6.26 4.00 5.30
CA TYR A 187 -6.10 5.20 6.10
C TYR A 187 -6.96 5.09 7.36
N LEU A 188 -8.25 4.81 7.21
CA LEU A 188 -9.18 4.68 8.34
C LEU A 188 -8.78 3.51 9.25
N LYS A 189 -8.37 2.36 8.69
CA LYS A 189 -7.87 1.22 9.46
C LYS A 189 -6.61 1.52 10.27
N THR A 190 -5.70 2.34 9.72
CA THR A 190 -4.38 2.59 10.32
C THR A 190 -4.40 3.76 11.30
N ILE A 191 -5.07 4.86 10.93
CA ILE A 191 -5.13 6.09 11.72
C ILE A 191 -6.32 6.07 12.68
N GLY A 192 -7.44 5.44 12.30
CA GLY A 192 -8.62 5.26 13.17
C GLY A 192 -9.49 6.50 13.32
N VAL A 193 -9.21 7.59 12.58
CA VAL A 193 -9.96 8.85 12.62
C VAL A 193 -10.10 9.38 11.20
N GLU A 194 -11.30 9.86 10.87
CA GLU A 194 -11.60 10.49 9.58
C GLU A 194 -10.79 11.80 9.37
N PRO A 195 -10.38 12.11 8.13
CA PRO A 195 -9.84 13.41 7.80
C PRO A 195 -10.82 14.54 8.14
N VAL A 196 -10.32 15.64 8.73
CA VAL A 196 -11.17 16.76 9.18
C VAL A 196 -11.10 17.90 8.18
N PRO A 197 -12.23 18.34 7.58
CA PRO A 197 -12.23 19.42 6.60
C PRO A 197 -11.59 20.70 7.13
N GLY A 198 -10.78 21.34 6.28
CA GLY A 198 -10.01 22.53 6.62
C GLY A 198 -8.67 22.24 7.31
N GLU A 199 -8.44 21.04 7.84
CA GLU A 199 -7.15 20.64 8.41
C GLU A 199 -6.17 20.12 7.36
N LYS A 200 -4.89 19.97 7.74
CA LYS A 200 -3.81 19.50 6.87
C LYS A 200 -3.46 18.05 7.14
N VAL A 201 -3.20 17.30 6.07
CA VAL A 201 -2.60 15.96 6.12
C VAL A 201 -1.22 16.01 5.48
N PHE A 202 -0.22 15.51 6.19
CA PHE A 202 1.15 15.38 5.69
C PHE A 202 1.33 14.02 5.04
N ILE A 203 1.88 13.99 3.83
CA ILE A 203 1.99 12.79 3.00
C ILE A 203 3.45 12.56 2.64
N GLN A 204 3.92 11.32 2.80
CA GLN A 204 5.20 10.89 2.24
C GLN A 204 4.98 9.66 1.36
N THR A 205 5.45 9.71 0.12
CA THR A 205 5.37 8.59 -0.82
C THR A 205 6.74 8.21 -1.34
N TYR A 206 6.96 6.92 -1.57
CA TYR A 206 8.15 6.41 -2.23
C TYR A 206 7.87 5.03 -2.83
N TRP A 207 8.61 4.68 -3.88
CA TRP A 207 8.61 3.32 -4.41
C TRP A 207 9.52 2.41 -3.56
N LEU A 208 9.07 1.19 -3.31
CA LEU A 208 9.81 0.12 -2.69
C LEU A 208 10.06 -0.98 -3.72
N ASP A 209 11.32 -1.31 -3.99
CA ASP A 209 11.68 -2.52 -4.73
C ASP A 209 11.53 -3.72 -3.80
N THR A 210 10.50 -4.54 -4.03
CA THR A 210 10.25 -5.72 -3.21
C THR A 210 11.30 -6.81 -3.42
N ALA A 211 12.00 -6.85 -4.55
CA ALA A 211 13.02 -7.84 -4.83
C ALA A 211 14.32 -7.58 -4.05
N SER A 212 14.71 -6.32 -3.86
CA SER A 212 15.94 -5.98 -3.12
C SER A 212 15.71 -5.41 -1.72
N GLY A 213 14.56 -4.77 -1.48
CA GLY A 213 14.27 -3.98 -0.29
C GLY A 213 14.74 -2.52 -0.37
N PHE A 214 15.31 -2.08 -1.49
CA PHE A 214 15.69 -0.67 -1.71
C PHE A 214 14.46 0.22 -1.87
N THR A 215 14.61 1.48 -1.49
CA THR A 215 13.53 2.49 -1.55
C THR A 215 13.97 3.69 -2.35
N GLY A 216 13.05 4.28 -3.11
CA GLY A 216 13.23 5.56 -3.77
C GLY A 216 13.31 6.72 -2.79
N ILE A 217 13.48 7.92 -3.34
CA ILE A 217 13.49 9.16 -2.56
C ILE A 217 12.06 9.47 -2.11
N GLU A 218 11.89 9.87 -0.86
CA GLU A 218 10.60 10.29 -0.32
C GLU A 218 10.13 11.58 -1.04
N CYS A 219 9.01 11.48 -1.77
CA CYS A 219 8.23 12.62 -2.20
C CYS A 219 7.34 13.07 -1.04
N ARG A 220 7.35 14.36 -0.72
CA ARG A 220 6.67 14.93 0.45
C ARG A 220 5.68 15.98 0.00
N ASP A 221 4.45 15.84 0.46
CA ASP A 221 3.37 16.76 0.13
C ASP A 221 2.49 17.06 1.35
N THR A 222 1.74 18.15 1.28
CA THR A 222 0.78 18.56 2.32
C THR A 222 -0.51 18.99 1.65
N VAL A 223 -1.59 18.29 1.98
CA VAL A 223 -2.91 18.51 1.38
C VAL A 223 -3.85 19.04 2.46
N ILE A 224 -4.68 20.01 2.09
CA ILE A 224 -5.78 20.48 2.95
C ILE A 224 -6.99 19.59 2.67
N VAL A 225 -7.56 19.01 3.72
CA VAL A 225 -8.76 18.19 3.62
C VAL A 225 -9.93 19.08 3.18
N THR A 226 -10.63 18.67 2.14
CA THR A 226 -11.84 19.36 1.67
C THR A 226 -13.09 18.65 2.21
N GLY A 227 -14.21 19.36 2.28
CA GLY A 227 -15.49 18.73 2.66
C GLY A 227 -16.07 17.85 1.56
N GLU A 228 -15.84 18.25 0.31
CA GLU A 228 -16.23 17.54 -0.90
C GLU A 228 -15.04 17.48 -1.85
N SER A 229 -15.02 16.49 -2.73
CA SER A 229 -14.02 16.36 -3.78
C SER A 229 -14.70 16.29 -5.15
N PRO A 230 -14.20 17.02 -6.17
CA PRO A 230 -14.64 16.81 -7.55
C PRO A 230 -14.15 15.46 -8.11
N TYR A 231 -13.29 14.73 -7.38
CA TYR A 231 -12.82 13.41 -7.77
C TYR A 231 -13.99 12.42 -7.78
N GLN A 232 -14.31 11.89 -8.96
CA GLN A 232 -15.22 10.75 -9.09
C GLN A 232 -14.39 9.47 -9.08
N ARG A 233 -14.65 8.60 -8.11
CA ARG A 233 -14.11 7.24 -8.13
C ARG A 233 -14.58 6.54 -9.41
N ARG A 234 -13.68 5.79 -10.06
CA ARG A 234 -14.11 4.81 -11.05
C ARG A 234 -15.02 3.80 -10.38
N VAL A 235 -16.14 3.51 -11.02
CA VAL A 235 -17.07 2.50 -10.54
C VAL A 235 -16.47 1.15 -10.90
N LYS A 236 -16.30 0.29 -9.92
CA LYS A 236 -15.74 -1.05 -10.10
C LYS A 236 -16.54 -2.08 -9.33
N VAL A 237 -16.60 -3.29 -9.88
CA VAL A 237 -17.16 -4.47 -9.21
C VAL A 237 -16.07 -5.51 -9.12
N THR A 238 -15.67 -5.83 -7.89
CA THR A 238 -14.66 -6.83 -7.55
C THR A 238 -15.23 -7.84 -6.56
N MET A 239 -14.47 -8.89 -6.24
CA MET A 239 -14.87 -9.88 -5.23
C MET A 239 -15.18 -9.26 -3.86
N ASP A 240 -14.57 -8.12 -3.53
CA ASP A 240 -14.79 -7.42 -2.24
C ASP A 240 -16.15 -6.70 -2.17
N ASN A 241 -16.81 -6.49 -3.32
CA ASN A 241 -18.12 -5.83 -3.41
C ASN A 241 -19.30 -6.81 -3.30
N LEU A 242 -19.02 -8.11 -3.24
CA LEU A 242 -20.08 -9.14 -3.24
C LEU A 242 -20.73 -9.25 -1.86
N ASP A 243 -22.05 -9.42 -1.82
CA ASP A 243 -22.75 -9.77 -0.59
C ASP A 243 -22.42 -11.22 -0.22
N PRO A 244 -21.71 -11.47 0.90
CA PRO A 244 -21.31 -12.83 1.28
C PRO A 244 -22.48 -13.73 1.71
N ASN A 245 -23.69 -13.17 1.89
CA ASN A 245 -24.88 -13.91 2.31
C ASN A 245 -25.72 -14.41 1.12
N GLU A 246 -25.40 -13.97 -0.10
CA GLU A 246 -26.10 -14.35 -1.33
C GLU A 246 -25.29 -15.38 -2.12
N ASP A 247 -25.96 -16.15 -2.97
CA ASP A 247 -25.30 -17.15 -3.82
C ASP A 247 -24.67 -16.48 -5.05
N ASN A 248 -23.38 -16.15 -4.94
CA ASN A 248 -22.63 -15.52 -6.03
C ASN A 248 -22.02 -16.58 -6.94
N ASN A 249 -22.45 -16.64 -8.21
CA ASN A 249 -22.05 -17.69 -9.15
C ASN A 249 -20.80 -17.32 -9.98
N VAL A 250 -19.78 -16.77 -9.32
CA VAL A 250 -18.47 -16.42 -9.90
C VAL A 250 -17.33 -16.88 -9.01
N SER A 251 -16.20 -17.28 -9.60
CA SER A 251 -14.96 -17.55 -8.86
C SER A 251 -13.96 -16.39 -8.90
N ALA A 252 -14.16 -15.43 -9.80
CA ALA A 252 -13.41 -14.19 -9.90
C ALA A 252 -14.25 -13.16 -10.66
N ILE A 253 -14.17 -11.89 -10.26
CA ILE A 253 -14.76 -10.77 -10.98
C ILE A 253 -13.93 -9.50 -10.79
N ASP A 254 -13.75 -8.77 -11.88
CA ASP A 254 -13.19 -7.43 -11.99
C ASP A 254 -13.87 -6.73 -13.18
N VAL A 255 -14.87 -5.91 -12.89
CA VAL A 255 -15.58 -5.10 -13.89
C VAL A 255 -15.28 -3.63 -13.63
N ASP A 256 -14.76 -2.94 -14.64
CA ASP A 256 -14.41 -1.52 -14.57
C ASP A 256 -15.29 -0.70 -15.51
N PHE A 257 -16.00 0.30 -14.99
CA PHE A 257 -16.85 1.18 -15.78
C PHE A 257 -16.08 2.45 -16.16
N SER A 258 -16.07 2.75 -17.45
CA SER A 258 -15.40 3.93 -17.99
C SER A 258 -16.08 5.21 -17.51
N THR A 259 -15.29 6.14 -16.96
CA THR A 259 -15.80 7.47 -16.60
C THR A 259 -16.12 8.27 -17.87
N GLY A 260 -17.37 8.72 -18.01
CA GLY A 260 -17.80 9.59 -19.10
C GLY A 260 -18.00 8.88 -20.46
N ALA A 261 -17.97 7.54 -20.49
CA ALA A 261 -18.34 6.75 -21.66
C ALA A 261 -19.20 5.53 -21.24
N PRO A 262 -20.20 5.12 -22.03
CA PRO A 262 -21.04 3.98 -21.72
C PRO A 262 -20.32 2.67 -22.08
N VAL A 263 -19.14 2.44 -21.49
CA VAL A 263 -18.29 1.28 -21.76
C VAL A 263 -17.86 0.68 -20.44
N ALA A 264 -17.97 -0.64 -20.33
CA ALA A 264 -17.43 -1.39 -19.22
C ALA A 264 -16.40 -2.41 -19.73
N GLN A 265 -15.31 -2.59 -18.99
CA GLN A 265 -14.39 -3.70 -19.19
C GLN A 265 -14.82 -4.84 -18.28
N PHE A 266 -15.25 -5.94 -18.88
CA PHE A 266 -15.63 -7.15 -18.15
C PHE A 266 -14.43 -8.07 -18.01
N ASN A 267 -14.24 -8.64 -16.83
CA ASN A 267 -13.35 -9.76 -16.57
C ASN A 267 -13.93 -10.60 -15.43
N ALA A 268 -14.58 -11.72 -15.75
CA ALA A 268 -15.23 -12.57 -14.75
C ALA A 268 -15.10 -14.05 -15.10
N VAL A 269 -15.03 -14.91 -14.08
CA VAL A 269 -15.10 -16.37 -14.25
C VAL A 269 -16.46 -16.84 -13.73
N CYS A 270 -17.38 -17.02 -14.67
CA CYS A 270 -18.76 -17.42 -14.46
C CYS A 270 -18.87 -18.94 -14.24
N LEU A 271 -19.50 -19.34 -13.14
CA LEU A 271 -19.69 -20.75 -12.74
C LEU A 271 -21.03 -21.34 -13.21
N GLY A 272 -21.94 -20.50 -13.69
CA GLY A 272 -23.29 -20.89 -14.04
C GLY A 272 -24.21 -21.02 -12.82
N HIS A 273 -25.47 -20.65 -13.01
CA HIS A 273 -26.57 -20.70 -12.06
C HIS A 273 -27.46 -21.93 -12.37
N SER A 274 -28.16 -22.46 -11.38
CA SER A 274 -28.90 -23.73 -11.47
C SER A 274 -29.91 -23.74 -12.62
N ASP A 275 -29.80 -24.74 -13.51
CA ASP A 275 -30.63 -24.97 -14.71
C ASP A 275 -30.81 -23.77 -15.67
N VAL A 276 -30.06 -22.69 -15.47
CA VAL A 276 -30.10 -21.48 -16.30
C VAL A 276 -28.71 -21.22 -16.88
N ALA A 277 -28.67 -20.83 -18.15
CA ALA A 277 -27.44 -20.41 -18.81
C ALA A 277 -27.06 -18.95 -18.42
N SER A 278 -26.89 -18.69 -17.12
CA SER A 278 -26.47 -17.41 -16.57
C SER A 278 -25.56 -17.59 -15.37
N SER A 279 -24.85 -16.54 -14.96
CA SER A 279 -24.23 -16.42 -13.63
C SER A 279 -24.76 -15.16 -12.97
N GLU A 280 -25.27 -15.27 -11.74
CA GLU A 280 -25.79 -14.15 -10.96
C GLU A 280 -24.79 -13.73 -9.89
N ILE A 281 -24.78 -12.44 -9.60
CA ILE A 281 -23.83 -11.77 -8.71
C ILE A 281 -24.60 -10.70 -7.95
N HIS A 282 -24.50 -10.72 -6.63
CA HIS A 282 -25.20 -9.81 -5.75
C HIS A 282 -24.18 -8.93 -5.04
N LEU A 283 -24.33 -7.62 -5.17
CA LEU A 283 -23.47 -6.62 -4.56
C LEU A 283 -24.09 -6.13 -3.26
N ASP A 284 -23.24 -5.82 -2.29
CA ASP A 284 -23.67 -5.34 -0.97
C ASP A 284 -24.21 -3.90 -0.98
N GLN A 285 -24.01 -3.17 -2.08
CA GLN A 285 -24.39 -1.77 -2.26
C GLN A 285 -24.94 -1.50 -3.67
N GLU A 286 -25.76 -0.46 -3.79
CA GLU A 286 -26.22 0.04 -5.08
C GLU A 286 -25.06 0.58 -5.92
N LEU A 287 -25.15 0.35 -7.24
CA LEU A 287 -24.27 0.99 -8.20
C LEU A 287 -24.84 2.35 -8.64
N PRO A 288 -23.99 3.30 -9.03
CA PRO A 288 -24.44 4.57 -9.60
C PRO A 288 -25.39 4.39 -10.80
N ALA A 289 -26.40 5.26 -10.91
CA ALA A 289 -27.46 5.12 -11.92
C ALA A 289 -26.95 5.15 -13.38
N ASP A 290 -25.78 5.73 -13.62
CA ASP A 290 -25.11 5.83 -14.92
C ASP A 290 -24.49 4.51 -15.40
N VAL A 291 -24.28 3.54 -14.51
CA VAL A 291 -23.78 2.21 -14.87
C VAL A 291 -24.87 1.12 -14.90
N ILE A 292 -26.11 1.49 -14.57
CA ILE A 292 -27.27 0.61 -14.62
C ILE A 292 -27.72 0.45 -16.07
N GLY A 293 -27.95 -0.79 -16.50
CA GLY A 293 -28.33 -1.09 -17.87
C GLY A 293 -27.88 -2.46 -18.33
N THR A 294 -27.70 -2.61 -19.63
CA THR A 294 -27.27 -3.87 -20.25
C THR A 294 -25.94 -3.68 -20.98
N GLY A 295 -24.96 -4.49 -20.62
CA GLY A 295 -23.70 -4.66 -21.32
C GLY A 295 -23.69 -5.89 -22.24
N ILE A 296 -22.66 -6.01 -23.06
CA ILE A 296 -22.38 -7.21 -23.86
C ILE A 296 -20.91 -7.57 -23.70
N CYS A 297 -20.61 -8.85 -23.46
CA CYS A 297 -19.24 -9.34 -23.47
C CYS A 297 -19.12 -10.69 -24.17
N MET A 298 -17.88 -11.05 -24.52
CA MET A 298 -17.57 -12.38 -25.03
C MET A 298 -17.14 -13.28 -23.89
N GLY A 299 -17.38 -14.57 -24.03
CA GLY A 299 -16.89 -15.60 -23.13
C GLY A 299 -16.05 -16.64 -23.86
N ARG A 300 -15.11 -17.26 -23.16
CA ARG A 300 -14.40 -18.45 -23.61
C ARG A 300 -14.43 -19.53 -22.54
N ALA A 301 -14.59 -20.77 -22.97
CA ALA A 301 -14.53 -21.93 -22.09
C ALA A 301 -13.89 -23.11 -22.81
N ASN A 302 -13.43 -24.10 -22.04
CA ASN A 302 -12.98 -25.37 -22.59
C ASN A 302 -14.17 -26.32 -22.68
N GLY A 303 -14.55 -26.67 -23.91
CA GLY A 303 -15.58 -27.67 -24.17
C GLY A 303 -15.20 -29.05 -23.63
N PRO A 304 -16.15 -29.99 -23.55
CA PRO A 304 -15.90 -31.37 -23.09
C PRO A 304 -14.82 -32.11 -23.88
N ASP A 305 -14.56 -31.69 -25.12
CA ASP A 305 -13.54 -32.24 -26.01
C ASP A 305 -12.19 -31.50 -25.92
N GLY A 306 -12.05 -30.57 -24.97
CA GLY A 306 -10.85 -29.77 -24.77
C GLY A 306 -10.67 -28.62 -25.78
N LYS A 307 -11.65 -28.35 -26.66
CA LYS A 307 -11.59 -27.22 -27.58
C LYS A 307 -12.07 -25.93 -26.92
N ILE A 308 -11.51 -24.81 -27.37
CA ILE A 308 -11.98 -23.48 -26.96
C ILE A 308 -13.33 -23.21 -27.63
N VAL A 309 -14.34 -22.97 -26.81
CA VAL A 309 -15.69 -22.59 -27.22
C VAL A 309 -15.88 -21.11 -26.95
N VAL A 310 -16.23 -20.36 -27.99
CA VAL A 310 -16.59 -18.94 -27.89
C VAL A 310 -18.07 -18.84 -27.57
N GLN A 311 -18.38 -17.99 -26.60
CA GLN A 311 -19.72 -17.71 -26.11
C GLN A 311 -19.93 -16.18 -26.08
N SER A 312 -21.19 -15.75 -26.02
CA SER A 312 -21.56 -14.34 -25.92
C SER A 312 -22.58 -14.16 -24.80
N TYR A 313 -22.44 -13.06 -24.07
CA TYR A 313 -23.22 -12.78 -22.87
C TYR A 313 -23.81 -11.38 -22.95
N LEU A 314 -25.04 -11.24 -22.48
CA LEU A 314 -25.54 -9.96 -22.01
C LEU A 314 -25.22 -9.85 -20.52
N VAL A 315 -24.80 -8.67 -20.10
CA VAL A 315 -24.55 -8.37 -18.69
C VAL A 315 -25.64 -7.43 -18.22
N TRP A 316 -26.59 -7.93 -17.47
CA TRP A 316 -27.67 -7.10 -16.93
C TRP A 316 -27.26 -6.56 -15.57
N ILE A 317 -27.45 -5.26 -15.35
CA ILE A 317 -27.11 -4.59 -14.11
C ILE A 317 -28.32 -3.79 -13.65
N HIS A 318 -28.75 -4.01 -12.41
CA HIS A 318 -29.84 -3.25 -11.82
C HIS A 318 -29.69 -3.11 -10.30
N ASN A 319 -30.20 -2.00 -9.75
CA ASN A 319 -30.31 -1.82 -8.31
C ASN A 319 -31.65 -2.33 -7.80
N TYR A 320 -31.65 -2.91 -6.60
CA TYR A 320 -32.86 -3.34 -5.89
C TYR A 320 -32.62 -3.24 -4.38
N ASP A 321 -33.55 -2.58 -3.68
CA ASP A 321 -33.60 -2.52 -2.20
C ASP A 321 -32.25 -2.19 -1.50
N GLY A 322 -31.51 -1.20 -2.01
CA GLY A 322 -30.22 -0.81 -1.43
C GLY A 322 -29.02 -1.67 -1.84
N LYS A 323 -29.22 -2.65 -2.73
CA LYS A 323 -28.22 -3.53 -3.32
C LYS A 323 -28.20 -3.43 -4.85
N ALA A 324 -27.26 -4.10 -5.49
CA ALA A 324 -27.23 -4.26 -6.94
C ALA A 324 -27.07 -5.73 -7.34
N GLU A 325 -27.65 -6.10 -8.48
CA GLU A 325 -27.44 -7.41 -9.12
C GLU A 325 -26.74 -7.21 -10.46
N MET A 326 -25.77 -8.08 -10.75
CA MET A 326 -25.14 -8.22 -12.05
C MET A 326 -25.30 -9.66 -12.58
N THR A 327 -26.00 -9.82 -13.70
CA THR A 327 -26.26 -11.12 -14.31
C THR A 327 -25.50 -11.28 -15.62
N PHE A 328 -24.59 -12.26 -15.71
CA PHE A 328 -23.97 -12.68 -16.96
C PHE A 328 -24.85 -13.71 -17.66
N ALA A 329 -25.73 -13.29 -18.55
CA ALA A 329 -26.68 -14.15 -19.25
C ALA A 329 -26.17 -14.59 -20.62
N HIS A 330 -25.95 -15.88 -20.82
CA HIS A 330 -25.52 -16.45 -22.11
C HIS A 330 -26.58 -16.22 -23.20
N ARG A 331 -26.14 -15.78 -24.39
CA ARG A 331 -27.02 -15.50 -25.54
C ARG A 331 -26.62 -16.16 -26.84
N GLY A 332 -25.39 -16.64 -26.97
CA GLY A 332 -24.95 -17.23 -28.22
C GLY A 332 -23.66 -18.01 -28.07
N GLY A 333 -23.53 -19.06 -28.87
CA GLY A 333 -22.50 -20.08 -28.71
C GLY A 333 -23.04 -21.33 -28.02
N TYR A 334 -22.17 -22.32 -27.88
CA TYR A 334 -22.46 -23.53 -27.11
C TYR A 334 -22.15 -23.24 -25.64
N TYR A 335 -23.15 -23.37 -24.77
CA TYR A 335 -22.99 -23.02 -23.37
C TYR A 335 -22.10 -24.04 -22.64
N VAL A 336 -21.04 -23.55 -22.02
CA VAL A 336 -20.09 -24.35 -21.25
C VAL A 336 -19.79 -23.62 -19.95
N LYS A 337 -19.61 -24.36 -18.85
CA LYS A 337 -19.16 -23.79 -17.57
C LYS A 337 -17.97 -24.58 -17.01
N PRO A 338 -17.02 -23.94 -16.31
CA PRO A 338 -16.92 -22.48 -16.11
C PRO A 338 -16.55 -21.74 -17.40
N THR A 339 -16.96 -20.47 -17.49
CA THR A 339 -16.63 -19.57 -18.60
C THR A 339 -15.91 -18.32 -18.10
N GLU A 340 -14.82 -17.96 -18.78
CA GLU A 340 -14.18 -16.66 -18.61
C GLU A 340 -14.88 -15.65 -19.55
N CYS A 341 -15.62 -14.71 -18.97
CA CYS A 341 -16.21 -13.57 -19.66
C CYS A 341 -15.23 -12.40 -19.66
N PHE A 342 -14.94 -11.81 -20.82
CA PHE A 342 -13.92 -10.79 -20.95
C PHE A 342 -14.22 -9.76 -22.05
N GLY A 343 -13.53 -8.61 -21.94
CA GLY A 343 -13.44 -7.59 -22.97
C GLY A 343 -14.24 -6.33 -22.67
N ALA A 344 -14.07 -5.32 -23.52
CA ALA A 344 -14.85 -4.09 -23.44
C ALA A 344 -16.24 -4.30 -24.07
N GLY A 345 -17.28 -3.91 -23.34
CA GLY A 345 -18.66 -3.93 -23.79
C GLY A 345 -19.31 -2.57 -23.65
N VAL A 346 -20.19 -2.23 -24.58
CA VAL A 346 -21.01 -1.01 -24.50
C VAL A 346 -22.17 -1.28 -23.54
N MET A 347 -22.40 -0.34 -22.63
CA MET A 347 -23.54 -0.29 -21.72
C MET A 347 -24.67 0.51 -22.39
N TYR A 348 -25.92 0.03 -22.29
CA TYR A 348 -27.09 0.74 -22.82
C TYR A 348 -28.32 0.64 -21.92
#